data_AF-A0A4Z1J1Y5-F1
#
_entry.id   AF-A0A4Z1J1Y5-F1
#
_cell.length_a   1.000
_cell.length_b   1.000
_cell.length_c   1.000
_cell.angle_alpha   90.00
_cell.angle_beta   90.00
_cell.angle_gamma   90.00
#
_symmetry.space_group_name_H-M   'P 1'
#
loop_
_entity.id
_entity.type
_entity.pdbx_description
1 polymer ?
#
loop_
_entity_poly.entity_id
_entity_poly.type
_entity_poly.pdbx_seq_one_letter_code
_entity_poly.pdbx_strand_id
1 'polypeptide(L)' 'MAKEKKSNRQESPEDAAERLEREELARIHAEARQEIVLRRILAADEMAANRTDSPNSQHKKMHFLSSKAVPTGPVEVFG' A
#
# COMPACT_ATOMS: atom_id res chain seq x y z
N MET A 1 2.20 23.15 -50.30
CA MET A 1 1.49 23.37 -49.02
C MET A 1 0.17 22.61 -49.06
N ALA A 2 0.16 21.33 -48.67
CA ALA A 2 -1.07 20.55 -48.56
C ALA A 2 -1.77 20.96 -47.27
N LYS A 3 -3.00 21.50 -47.36
CA LYS A 3 -3.83 21.77 -46.19
C LYS A 3 -4.41 20.44 -45.71
N GLU A 4 -3.94 19.92 -44.58
CA GLU A 4 -4.58 18.81 -43.90
C GLU A 4 -6.03 19.20 -43.55
N LYS A 5 -6.99 18.57 -44.22
CA LYS A 5 -8.40 18.70 -43.86
C LYS A 5 -8.61 17.92 -42.58
N LYS A 6 -8.84 18.62 -41.47
CA LYS A 6 -9.28 18.00 -40.21
C LYS A 6 -10.61 17.31 -40.49
N SER A 7 -10.58 15.98 -40.59
CA SER A 7 -11.76 15.15 -40.70
C SER A 7 -12.58 15.33 -39.44
N ASN A 8 -13.70 16.04 -39.57
CA ASN A 8 -14.63 16.32 -38.48
C ASN A 8 -15.52 15.08 -38.28
N ARG A 9 -14.92 13.97 -37.85
CA ARG A 9 -15.63 12.71 -37.62
C ARG A 9 -16.33 12.84 -36.27
N GLN A 10 -17.64 13.12 -36.30
CA GLN A 10 -18.47 13.09 -35.10
C GLN A 10 -18.57 11.64 -34.60
N GLU A 11 -18.47 11.48 -33.29
CA GLU A 11 -18.68 10.21 -32.60
C GLU A 11 -20.10 9.73 -32.88
N SER A 12 -20.25 8.43 -33.17
CA SER A 12 -21.59 7.88 -33.36
C SER A 12 -22.33 7.83 -32.02
N PRO A 13 -23.68 7.83 -32.03
CA PRO A 13 -24.45 7.64 -30.80
C PRO A 13 -24.11 6.32 -30.08
N GLU A 14 -23.75 5.29 -30.84
CA GLU A 14 -23.36 3.96 -30.35
C GLU A 14 -22.01 4.03 -29.62
N ASP A 15 -21.01 4.67 -30.22
CA ASP A 15 -19.70 4.89 -29.59
C ASP A 15 -19.84 5.72 -28.31
N ALA A 16 -20.71 6.72 -28.32
CA ALA A 16 -20.98 7.57 -27.15
C ALA A 16 -21.64 6.78 -26.02
N ALA A 17 -22.57 5.87 -26.33
CA ALA A 17 -23.20 4.99 -25.34
C ALA A 17 -22.18 4.01 -24.74
N GLU A 18 -21.34 3.39 -25.56
CA GLU A 18 -20.29 2.46 -25.09
C GLU A 18 -19.28 3.17 -24.18
N ARG A 19 -18.91 4.42 -24.52
CA ARG A 19 -18.03 5.22 -23.65
C ARG A 19 -18.65 5.49 -22.29
N LEU A 20 -19.93 5.85 -22.26
CA LEU A 20 -20.66 6.13 -21.01
C LEU A 20 -20.74 4.90 -20.11
N GLU A 21 -21.07 3.73 -20.65
CA GLU A 21 -21.11 2.48 -19.89
C GLU A 21 -19.75 2.13 -19.28
N ARG A 22 -18.67 2.30 -20.05
CA ARG A 22 -17.30 2.06 -19.57
C ARG A 22 -16.90 3.02 -18.45
N GLU A 23 -17.26 4.29 -18.59
CA GLU A 23 -16.96 5.31 -17.58
C GLU A 23 -17.72 5.04 -16.27
N GLU A 24 -18.99 4.64 -16.37
CA GLU A 24 -19.78 4.27 -15.20
C GLU A 24 -19.21 3.05 -14.47
N LEU A 25 -18.83 2.00 -15.21
CA LEU A 25 -18.17 0.83 -14.64
C LEU A 25 -16.83 1.17 -13.98
N ALA A 26 -16.04 2.07 -14.58
CA ALA A 26 -14.80 2.53 -14.01
C ALA A 26 -15.02 3.27 -12.68
N ARG A 27 -16.07 4.10 -12.59
CA ARG A 27 -16.45 4.80 -11.35
C ARG A 27 -16.84 3.81 -10.25
N ILE A 28 -17.69 2.84 -10.55
CA ILE A 28 -18.13 1.81 -9.58
C ILE A 28 -16.92 1.02 -9.05
N HIS A 29 -16.01 0.62 -9.95
CA HIS A 29 -14.81 -0.11 -9.54
C HIS A 29 -13.86 0.74 -8.68
N ALA A 30 -13.73 2.03 -8.96
CA ALA A 30 -12.92 2.94 -8.16
C ALA A 30 -13.49 3.08 -6.74
N GLU A 31 -14.81 3.25 -6.62
CA GLU A 31 -15.51 3.35 -5.34
C GLU A 31 -15.37 2.06 -4.51
N ALA A 32 -15.59 0.89 -5.12
CA ALA A 32 -15.42 -0.40 -4.45
C ALA A 32 -13.98 -0.60 -3.94
N ARG A 33 -12.98 -0.17 -4.72
CA ARG A 33 -11.57 -0.23 -4.29
C ARG A 33 -11.31 0.69 -3.10
N GLN A 34 -11.85 1.92 -3.11
CA GLN A 34 -11.73 2.84 -1.99
C GLN A 34 -12.36 2.25 -0.72
N GLU A 35 -13.56 1.67 -0.83
CA GLU A 35 -14.24 1.04 0.30
C GLU A 35 -13.43 -0.10 0.91
N ILE A 36 -12.86 -0.98 0.08
CA ILE A 36 -11.99 -2.07 0.55
C ILE A 36 -10.77 -1.54 1.30
N VAL A 37 -10.14 -0.47 0.79
CA VAL A 37 -8.98 0.15 1.44
C VAL A 37 -9.39 0.75 2.79
N LEU A 38 -10.50 1.49 2.85
CA LEU A 38 -11.00 2.06 4.10
C LEU A 38 -11.29 0.99 5.15
N ARG A 39 -11.96 -0.10 4.76
CA ARG A 39 -12.23 -1.23 5.67
C ARG A 39 -10.95 -1.86 6.22
N ARG A 40 -9.89 -1.96 5.41
CA ARG A 40 -8.59 -2.51 5.86
C ARG A 40 -7.89 -1.59 6.84
N ILE A 41 -7.94 -0.28 6.63
CA ILE A 41 -7.36 0.70 7.54
C ILE A 41 -8.09 0.64 8.88
N LEU A 42 -9.43 0.68 8.87
CA LEU A 42 -10.24 0.58 10.08
C LEU A 42 -9.97 -0.71 10.86
N ALA A 43 -9.88 -1.85 10.18
CA ALA A 43 -9.54 -3.12 10.81
C ALA A 43 -8.12 -3.13 11.41
N ALA A 44 -7.15 -2.46 10.76
CA ALA A 44 -5.80 -2.33 11.28
C ALA A 44 -5.76 -1.46 12.54
N ASP A 45 -6.51 -0.35 12.54
CA ASP A 45 -6.62 0.57 13.68
C ASP A 45 -7.31 -0.12 14.87
N GLU A 46 -8.37 -0.89 14.63
CA GLU A 46 -9.04 -1.70 15.65
C GLU A 46 -8.09 -2.74 16.27
N MET A 47 -7.31 -3.45 15.45
CA MET A 47 -6.30 -4.39 15.96
C MET A 47 -5.18 -3.70 16.75
N ALA A 48 -4.82 -2.47 16.39
CA ALA A 48 -3.82 -1.69 17.12
C ALA A 48 -4.34 -1.23 18.49
N ALA A 49 -5.59 -0.75 18.55
CA ALA A 49 -6.26 -0.36 19.79
C ALA A 49 -6.46 -1.55 20.75
N ASN A 50 -6.90 -2.69 20.23
CA ASN A 50 -7.07 -3.91 21.03
C ASN A 50 -5.76 -4.47 21.61
N ARG A 51 -4.60 -4.11 21.04
CA ARG A 51 -3.28 -4.49 21.59
C ARG A 51 -2.85 -3.63 22.77
N THR A 52 -3.31 -2.38 22.86
CA THR A 52 -2.95 -1.46 23.95
C THR A 52 -3.80 -1.63 25.20
N ASP A 53 -4.99 -2.22 25.07
CA ASP A 53 -5.92 -2.42 26.19
C ASP A 53 -5.69 -3.72 26.98
N SER A 54 -4.62 -4.47 26.68
CA SER A 54 -4.20 -5.58 27.55
C SER A 54 -3.62 -4.99 28.84
N PRO A 55 -4.30 -5.14 30.00
CA PRO A 55 -3.85 -4.53 31.26
C PRO A 55 -2.64 -5.24 31.87
N ASN A 56 -1.99 -6.14 31.10
CA ASN A 56 -0.87 -6.95 31.57
C ASN A 56 0.48 -6.59 30.92
N SER A 57 0.59 -5.46 30.21
CA SER A 57 1.86 -5.00 29.65
C SER A 57 2.61 -4.02 30.57
N GLN A 58 2.65 -4.30 31.86
CA GLN A 58 3.81 -3.88 32.66
C GLN A 58 4.96 -4.84 32.33
N HIS A 59 6.15 -4.31 32.05
CA HIS A 59 7.39 -5.03 31.73
C HIS A 59 7.58 -5.55 30.29
N LYS A 60 7.78 -4.64 29.35
CA LYS A 60 8.86 -4.84 28.35
C LYS A 60 9.78 -3.63 28.30
N LYS A 61 10.48 -3.38 29.41
CA LYS A 61 11.79 -2.71 29.34
C LYS A 61 12.70 -3.65 28.55
N MET A 62 12.86 -3.38 27.25
CA MET A 62 13.90 -4.01 26.45
C MET A 62 15.25 -3.59 27.02
N HIS A 63 15.78 -4.39 27.93
CA HIS A 63 17.17 -4.29 28.33
C HIS A 63 18.00 -4.83 27.16
N PHE A 64 18.45 -3.93 26.29
CA PHE A 64 19.53 -4.21 25.35
C PHE A 64 20.74 -4.64 26.18
N LEU A 65 20.98 -5.95 26.26
CA LEU A 65 22.23 -6.47 26.80
C LEU A 65 23.33 -6.07 25.82
N SER A 66 24.09 -5.04 26.20
CA SER A 66 25.32 -4.65 25.53
C SER A 66 26.30 -5.83 25.61
N SER A 67 26.34 -6.63 24.55
CA SER A 67 27.37 -7.64 24.35
C SER A 67 28.71 -6.94 24.17
N LYS A 68 29.45 -6.73 25.27
CA LYS A 68 30.90 -6.52 25.21
C LYS A 68 31.57 -7.83 24.80
N ALA A 69 31.47 -8.20 23.53
CA ALA A 69 32.29 -9.25 22.97
C ALA A 69 33.71 -8.72 22.83
N VAL A 70 34.60 -9.14 23.73
CA VAL A 70 36.04 -8.98 23.58
C VAL A 70 36.49 -9.91 22.46
N PRO A 71 37.19 -9.44 21.40
CA PRO A 71 37.79 -10.35 20.44
C PRO A 71 39.02 -10.98 21.09
N THR A 72 38.88 -12.19 21.61
CA THR A 72 40.03 -13.06 21.85
C THR A 72 40.51 -13.54 20.48
N GLY A 73 41.53 -12.87 19.94
CA GLY A 73 42.14 -13.22 18.66
C GLY A 73 42.78 -14.62 18.65
N PRO A 74 42.91 -15.24 17.47
CA PRO A 74 43.67 -16.48 17.35
C PRO A 74 45.18 -16.20 17.44
N VAL A 75 45.82 -16.90 18.38
CA VAL A 75 47.26 -17.07 18.47
C VAL A 75 47.70 -17.96 17.31
N GLU A 76 48.38 -17.39 16.30
CA GLU A 76 49.12 -18.20 15.34
C GLU A 76 50.55 -18.37 15.85
N VAL A 77 50.82 -19.60 16.27
CA VAL A 77 52.11 -20.14 16.67
C VAL A 77 52.97 -20.30 15.42
N PHE A 78 54.23 -19.86 15.52
CA PHE A 78 55.29 -19.98 14.51
C PHE A 78 55.32 -21.33 13.78
N GLY A 79 55.49 -21.25 12.45
CA GLY A 79 56.04 -22.30 11.59
C GLY A 79 57.16 -21.70 10.75
#